data_AF-A0A4Y9U5T9-F1
#
_entry.id   AF-A0A4Y9U5T9-F1
#
_cell.length_a   1.000
_cell.length_b   1.000
_cell.length_c   1.000
_cell.angle_alpha   90.00
_cell.angle_beta   90.00
_cell.angle_gamma   90.00
#
_symmetry.space_group_name_H-M   'P 1'
#
loop_
_entity.id
_entity.type
_entity.pdbx_description
1 polymer ?
#
loop_
_entity_poly.entity_id
_entity_poly.type
_entity_poly.pdbx_seq_one_letter_code
_entity_poly.pdbx_strand_id
1 'polypeptide(L)'
;MRDRQNPDLLVPPSTDHGTLPNLRFSFSDAHMRLEPGGWTRQVTQRELGIAKSMAGVNMRLNAGGVRELHWHKASEWAYMLYGTARVTAV
;
A
#
# COMPACT_ATOMS: atom_id res chain seq x y z
N MET A 1 12.32 2.33 18.65
CA MET A 1 11.22 1.43 18.20
C MET A 1 11.38 0.95 16.76
N ARG A 2 11.74 1.81 15.78
CA ARG A 2 11.98 1.38 14.38
C ARG A 2 13.19 0.45 14.21
N ASP A 3 14.26 0.65 14.98
CA ASP A 3 15.45 -0.22 14.92
C ASP A 3 15.13 -1.68 15.23
N ARG A 4 14.21 -1.92 16.18
CA ARG A 4 13.73 -3.27 16.51
C ARG A 4 12.94 -3.93 15.38
N GLN A 5 12.34 -3.14 14.48
CA GLN A 5 11.65 -3.65 13.28
C GLN A 5 12.61 -3.85 12.11
N ASN A 6 13.81 -3.26 12.18
CA ASN A 6 14.79 -3.23 11.09
C ASN A 6 16.18 -3.67 11.54
N PRO A 7 16.32 -4.83 12.23
CA PRO A 7 17.62 -5.28 12.72
C PRO A 7 18.64 -5.43 11.58
N ASP A 8 18.22 -5.93 10.42
CA ASP A 8 19.08 -6.14 9.25
C ASP A 8 19.36 -4.87 8.43
N LEU A 9 18.74 -3.73 8.78
CA LEU A 9 19.16 -2.42 8.26
C LEU A 9 20.11 -1.72 9.24
N LEU A 10 19.92 -1.93 10.55
CA LEU A 10 20.82 -1.40 11.57
C LEU A 10 22.16 -2.13 11.57
N VAL A 11 22.12 -3.45 11.43
CA VAL A 11 23.28 -4.35 11.35
C VAL A 11 23.08 -5.24 10.11
N PRO A 12 23.47 -4.77 8.92
CA PRO A 12 23.26 -5.52 7.69
C PRO A 12 24.12 -6.79 7.61
N PRO A 13 23.67 -7.80 6.85
CA PRO A 13 24.50 -8.96 6.52
C PRO A 13 25.84 -8.53 5.90
N SER A 14 26.92 -9.26 6.21
CA SER A 14 28.26 -8.95 5.69
C SER A 14 28.39 -9.08 4.17
N THR A 15 27.42 -9.73 3.54
CA THR A 15 27.33 -9.90 2.08
C THR A 15 26.69 -8.72 1.37
N ASP A 16 26.06 -7.79 2.09
CA ASP A 16 25.45 -6.59 1.49
C ASP A 16 26.54 -5.60 1.06
N HIS A 17 26.39 -5.02 -0.14
CA HIS A 17 27.39 -4.13 -0.70
C HIS A 17 26.79 -3.11 -1.67
N GLY A 18 27.43 -1.94 -1.76
CA GLY A 18 27.10 -0.89 -2.73
C GLY A 18 25.93 0.00 -2.33
N THR A 19 25.53 0.88 -3.25
CA THR A 19 24.40 1.80 -3.06
C THR A 19 23.17 1.25 -3.76
N LEU A 20 22.11 0.99 -3.00
CA LEU A 20 20.80 0.58 -3.52
C LEU A 20 19.75 1.64 -3.19
N PRO A 21 18.74 1.84 -4.06
CA PRO A 21 17.60 2.66 -3.70
C PRO A 21 16.80 2.00 -2.57
N ASN A 22 16.02 2.79 -1.83
CA ASN A 22 15.12 2.23 -0.83
C ASN A 22 14.06 1.34 -1.50
N LEU A 23 13.92 0.11 -1.01
CA LEU A 23 12.96 -0.89 -1.51
C LEU A 23 11.75 -1.09 -0.59
N ARG A 24 11.61 -0.27 0.46
CA ARG A 24 10.59 -0.49 1.49
C ARG A 24 9.87 0.79 1.89
N PHE A 25 8.54 0.72 1.96
CA PHE A 25 7.72 1.76 2.57
C PHE A 25 6.56 1.11 3.35
N SER A 26 6.23 1.64 4.54
CA SER A 26 5.14 1.12 5.36
C SER A 26 3.84 1.87 5.08
N PHE A 27 2.73 1.16 4.89
CA PHE A 27 1.40 1.80 4.83
C PHE A 27 1.05 2.55 6.13
N SER A 28 1.65 2.24 7.27
CA SER A 28 1.44 2.99 8.51
C SER A 28 2.07 4.38 8.49
N ASP A 29 2.98 4.63 7.55
CA ASP A 29 3.59 5.95 7.34
C ASP A 29 2.83 6.75 6.26
N ALA A 30 1.85 6.14 5.60
CA ALA A 30 1.03 6.80 4.59
C ALA A 30 -0.15 7.56 5.23
N HIS A 31 -0.53 8.70 4.63
CA HIS A 31 -1.73 9.43 5.02
C HIS A 31 -2.97 8.55 4.86
N MET A 32 -3.83 8.55 5.89
CA MET A 32 -5.09 7.82 5.90
C MET A 32 -6.25 8.78 5.66
N ARG A 33 -6.96 8.56 4.55
CA ARG A 33 -8.22 9.25 4.25
C ARG A 33 -9.36 8.46 4.90
N LEU A 34 -10.08 9.11 5.81
CA LEU A 34 -11.24 8.56 6.50
C LEU A 34 -12.52 9.05 5.85
N GLU A 35 -13.48 8.15 5.69
CA GLU A 35 -14.81 8.42 5.14
C GLU A 35 -15.86 7.66 5.97
N PRO A 36 -17.15 8.06 5.96
CA PRO A 36 -18.19 7.34 6.72
C PRO A 36 -18.28 5.84 6.38
N GLY A 37 -18.02 5.51 5.11
CA GLY A 37 -18.04 4.13 4.60
C GLY A 37 -16.78 3.32 4.85
N GLY A 38 -15.71 3.90 5.42
CA GLY A 38 -14.45 3.20 5.65
C GLY A 38 -13.22 4.10 5.52
N TRP A 39 -12.10 3.55 5.04
CA TRP A 39 -10.86 4.32 4.89
C TRP A 39 -10.00 3.81 3.75
N THR A 40 -9.10 4.67 3.29
CA THR A 40 -8.09 4.33 2.28
C THR A 40 -6.76 4.99 2.61
N ARG A 41 -5.66 4.32 2.25
CA ARG A 41 -4.30 4.84 2.28
C ARG A 41 -3.51 4.22 1.14
N GLN A 42 -2.55 4.96 0.61
CA GLN A 42 -1.85 4.57 -0.62
C GLN A 42 -0.34 4.74 -0.49
N VAL A 43 0.39 3.87 -1.20
CA VAL A 43 1.82 4.00 -1.43
C VAL A 43 2.01 4.00 -2.94
N THR A 44 2.50 5.13 -3.44
CA THR A 44 2.72 5.41 -4.85
C THR A 44 4.20 5.66 -5.09
N GLN A 45 4.58 5.98 -6.33
CA GLN A 45 5.93 6.43 -6.65
C GLN A 45 6.38 7.64 -5.81
N ARG A 46 5.45 8.48 -5.32
CA ARG A 46 5.79 9.63 -4.45
C ARG A 46 6.35 9.21 -3.10
N GLU A 47 5.89 8.08 -2.58
CA GLU A 47 6.35 7.52 -1.31
C GLU A 47 7.53 6.54 -1.52
N LEU A 48 7.50 5.76 -2.61
CA LEU A 48 8.52 4.77 -2.96
C LEU A 48 8.99 4.95 -4.41
N GLY A 49 9.96 5.84 -4.62
CA GLY A 49 10.39 6.29 -5.96
C GLY A 49 10.92 5.21 -6.91
N ILE A 50 11.36 4.06 -6.38
CA ILE A 50 11.81 2.92 -7.19
C ILE A 50 10.64 2.18 -7.86
N ALA A 51 9.42 2.25 -7.29
CA ALA A 51 8.22 1.58 -7.80
C ALA A 51 7.56 2.43 -8.90
N LYS A 52 8.09 2.37 -10.12
CA LYS A 52 7.65 3.21 -11.26
C LYS A 52 6.42 2.69 -11.99
N SER A 53 6.19 1.38 -11.98
CA SER A 53 5.17 0.71 -12.79
C SER A 53 3.96 0.24 -11.98
N MET A 54 3.95 0.45 -10.66
CA MET A 54 2.87 0.00 -9.78
C MET A 54 2.67 0.98 -8.62
N ALA A 55 1.44 1.00 -8.10
CA ALA A 55 1.08 1.67 -6.86
C ALA A 55 0.13 0.75 -6.07
N GLY A 56 0.14 0.88 -4.74
CA GLY A 56 -0.69 0.08 -3.86
C GLY A 56 -1.68 0.94 -3.09
N VAL A 57 -2.93 0.48 -3.00
CA VAL A 57 -3.96 1.06 -2.13
C VAL A 57 -4.38 0.00 -1.12
N ASN A 58 -4.33 0.35 0.17
CA ASN A 58 -4.94 -0.42 1.23
C ASN A 58 -6.27 0.25 1.59
N MET A 59 -7.38 -0.46 1.33
CA MET A 59 -8.73 0.05 1.49
C MET A 59 -9.54 -0.85 2.43
N ARG A 60 -10.40 -0.22 3.22
CA ARG A 60 -11.41 -0.88 4.04
C ARG A 60 -12.76 -0.24 3.75
N LEU A 61 -13.76 -1.06 3.50
CA LEU A 61 -15.17 -0.65 3.50
C LEU A 61 -15.85 -1.26 4.71
N ASN A 62 -16.61 -0.48 5.48
CA ASN A 62 -17.47 -0.98 6.55
C ASN A 62 -18.60 -1.86 5.96
N ALA A 63 -19.32 -2.59 6.81
CA ALA A 63 -20.45 -3.40 6.35
C ALA A 63 -21.48 -2.52 5.62
N GLY A 64 -21.81 -2.85 4.37
CA GLY A 64 -22.69 -2.05 3.51
C GLY A 64 -22.05 -0.79 2.91
N GLY A 65 -20.79 -0.49 3.25
CA GLY A 65 -20.03 0.60 2.63
C GLY A 65 -19.78 0.34 1.15
N VAL A 66 -19.88 1.39 0.34
CA VAL A 66 -19.70 1.32 -1.12
C VAL A 66 -18.51 2.18 -1.52
N ARG A 67 -17.62 1.60 -2.32
CA ARG A 67 -16.69 2.38 -3.13
C ARG A 67 -17.46 2.84 -4.36
N GLU A 68 -17.63 4.16 -4.50
CA GLU A 68 -18.36 4.79 -5.60
C GLU A 68 -17.98 4.21 -6.97
N LEU A 69 -18.96 4.05 -7.86
CA LEU A 69 -18.74 3.59 -9.23
C LEU A 69 -17.71 4.49 -9.93
N HIS A 70 -16.65 3.90 -10.46
CA HIS A 70 -15.58 4.67 -11.11
C HIS A 70 -14.82 3.81 -12.12
N TRP A 71 -14.01 4.49 -12.95
CA TRP A 71 -12.99 3.88 -13.80
C TRP A 71 -11.70 4.67 -13.68
N HIS A 72 -10.59 4.11 -14.18
CA HIS A 72 -9.32 4.81 -14.31
C HIS A 72 -8.48 4.24 -15.45
N LYS A 73 -7.41 4.95 -15.83
CA LYS A 73 -6.51 4.56 -16.94
C LYS A 73 -5.69 3.30 -16.65
N ALA A 74 -5.31 3.08 -15.38
CA ALA A 74 -4.50 1.94 -14.99
C ALA A 74 -5.35 0.65 -14.97
N SER A 75 -4.72 -0.51 -15.10
CA SER A 75 -5.38 -1.78 -14.75
C SER A 75 -5.45 -1.91 -13.22
N GLU A 76 -6.54 -2.47 -12.71
CA GLU A 76 -6.70 -2.77 -11.29
C GLU A 76 -6.55 -4.27 -11.03
N TRP A 77 -5.81 -4.61 -9.97
CA TRP A 77 -5.74 -5.96 -9.42
C TRP A 77 -5.93 -5.87 -7.91
N ALA A 78 -6.72 -6.78 -7.34
CA ALA A 78 -7.09 -6.74 -5.92
C ALA A 78 -6.95 -8.11 -5.26
N TYR A 79 -6.60 -8.09 -3.97
CA TYR A 79 -6.58 -9.26 -3.09
C TYR A 79 -7.38 -8.98 -1.83
N MET A 80 -8.32 -9.87 -1.49
CA MET A 80 -9.18 -9.73 -0.32
C MET A 80 -8.44 -10.20 0.93
N LEU A 81 -7.97 -9.26 1.76
CA LEU A 81 -7.26 -9.57 3.01
C LEU A 81 -8.22 -10.00 4.15
N TYR A 82 -9.44 -9.45 4.18
CA TYR A 82 -10.42 -9.71 5.22
C TYR A 82 -11.84 -9.44 4.73
N GLY A 83 -12.78 -10.30 5.09
CA GLY A 83 -14.20 -10.14 4.75
C GLY A 83 -14.53 -10.53 3.31
N THR A 84 -15.63 -9.98 2.79
CA THR A 84 -16.11 -10.20 1.42
C THR A 84 -16.68 -8.90 0.84
N ALA A 85 -16.72 -8.79 -0.49
CA ALA A 85 -17.31 -7.66 -1.19
C ALA A 85 -17.97 -8.14 -2.50
N ARG A 86 -18.92 -7.36 -3.01
CA ARG A 86 -19.48 -7.53 -4.35
C ARG A 86 -18.83 -6.52 -5.29
N VAL A 87 -18.43 -6.98 -6.48
CA VAL A 87 -17.78 -6.16 -7.52
C VAL A 87 -18.62 -6.21 -8.79
N THR A 88 -18.71 -5.07 -9.48
CA THR A 88 -19.32 -4.96 -10.81
C THR A 88 -18.32 -4.30 -11.77
N ALA A 89 -18.23 -4.76 -13.01
CA ALA A 89 -17.26 -4.31 -14.01
C ALA A 89 -17.88 -4.27 -15.41
N VAL A 90 -17.20 -3.59 -16.35
CA VAL A 90 -17.54 -3.49 -17.79
C VAL A 90 -16.38 -3.91 -18.66
#